data_AF-A0A3D5BWG9-F1
#
_entry.id   AF-A0A3D5BWG9-F1
#
_cell.length_a   1.000
_cell.length_b   1.000
_cell.length_c   1.000
_cell.angle_alpha   90.00
_cell.angle_beta   90.00
_cell.angle_gamma   90.00
#
_symmetry.space_group_name_H-M   'P 1'
#
loop_
_entity.id
_entity.type
_entity.pdbx_description
1 polymer ?
#
loop_
_entity_poly.entity_id
_entity_poly.type
_entity_poly.pdbx_seq_one_letter_code
_entity_poly.pdbx_strand_id
1 'polypeptide(L)' 'MVKVNLSESLKKLEEITAWFDNQEEVDVEKGLERVKEGVKLIKASKERLKEVENEFNDVKKALEEELDE' A
#
# COMPACT_ATOMS: atom_id res chain seq x y z
N MET A 1 -11.27 13.16 0.14
CA MET A 1 -10.69 11.94 -0.46
C MET A 1 -10.55 10.91 0.64
N VAL A 2 -10.99 9.67 0.42
CA VAL A 2 -10.80 8.59 1.40
C VAL A 2 -9.31 8.22 1.42
N LYS A 3 -8.63 8.38 2.56
CA LYS A 3 -7.23 7.98 2.71
C LYS A 3 -7.14 6.46 2.58
N VAL A 4 -6.16 5.99 1.79
CA VAL A 4 -5.90 4.56 1.61
C VAL A 4 -5.47 3.96 2.95
N ASN A 5 -6.13 2.89 3.36
CA ASN A 5 -5.71 2.11 4.52
C ASN A 5 -4.62 1.11 4.07
N LEU A 6 -3.40 1.29 4.56
CA LEU A 6 -2.25 0.45 4.20
C LEU A 6 -2.44 -1.00 4.65
N SER A 7 -3.01 -1.23 5.84
CA SER A 7 -3.25 -2.58 6.36
C SER A 7 -4.28 -3.33 5.52
N GLU A 8 -5.35 -2.66 5.09
CA GLU A 8 -6.33 -3.25 4.18
C GLU A 8 -5.75 -3.50 2.79
N SER A 9 -4.89 -2.60 2.31
CA SER A 9 -4.25 -2.76 1.00
C SER A 9 -3.29 -3.95 1.00
N LEU A 10 -2.54 -4.15 2.10
CA LEU A 10 -1.68 -5.33 2.28
C LEU A 10 -2.50 -6.63 2.34
N LYS A 11 -3.60 -6.65 3.11
CA LYS A 11 -4.50 -7.83 3.15
C LYS A 11 -5.03 -8.20 1.76
N LYS A 12 -5.44 -7.21 0.97
CA LYS A 12 -5.91 -7.47 -0.41
C LYS A 12 -4.79 -7.98 -1.32
N LEU A 13 -3.56 -7.50 -1.16
CA LEU A 13 -2.40 -8.03 -1.89
C LEU A 13 -2.10 -9.48 -1.48
N GLU A 14 -2.21 -9.82 -0.20
CA GLU A 14 -2.09 -11.19 0.30
C GLU A 14 -3.18 -12.09 -0.30
N GLU A 15 -4.44 -11.62 -0.35
CA GLU A 15 -5.55 -12.34 -0.99
C GLU A 15 -5.31 -12.59 -2.48
N ILE A 16 -4.78 -11.59 -3.20
CA ILE A 16 -4.40 -11.74 -4.62
C ILE A 16 -3.32 -12.82 -4.77
N THR A 17 -2.30 -12.80 -3.91
CA THR A 17 -1.20 -13.77 -3.95
C THR A 17 -1.71 -15.18 -3.64
N ALA A 18 -2.49 -15.31 -2.57
CA ALA A 18 -3.12 -16.57 -2.19
C ALA A 18 -4.06 -17.10 -3.28
N TRP A 19 -4.73 -16.24 -4.04
CA TRP A 19 -5.55 -16.68 -5.17
C TRP A 19 -4.70 -17.39 -6.24
N PHE A 20 -3.51 -16.88 -6.55
CA PHE A 20 -2.60 -17.54 -7.49
C PHE A 20 -2.06 -18.87 -6.95
N ASP A 21 -1.69 -18.90 -5.67
CA ASP A 21 -1.10 -20.09 -5.04
C ASP A 21 -2.08 -21.26 -4.89
N ASN A 22 -3.38 -20.98 -4.84
CA ASN A 22 -4.43 -21.99 -4.68
C ASN A 22 -4.98 -22.53 -6.01
N GLN A 23 -4.36 -22.21 -7.15
CA GLN A 23 -4.80 -22.69 -8.47
C GLN A 23 -3.91 -23.85 -8.96
N GLU A 24 -4.51 -24.96 -9.36
CA GLU A 24 -3.80 -26.07 -10.03
C GLU A 24 -3.46 -25.70 -11.49
N GLU A 25 -4.40 -25.05 -12.18
CA GLU A 25 -4.18 -24.38 -13.45
C GLU A 25 -4.67 -22.93 -13.36
N VAL A 26 -3.84 -21.99 -13.82
CA VAL A 26 -4.16 -20.56 -13.74
C VAL A 26 -5.02 -20.15 -14.93
N ASP A 27 -6.19 -19.60 -14.63
CA ASP A 27 -7.00 -18.84 -15.60
C ASP A 27 -6.29 -17.51 -15.91
N VAL A 28 -5.69 -17.42 -17.10
CA VAL A 28 -4.85 -16.27 -17.50
C VAL A 28 -5.64 -14.97 -17.57
N GLU A 29 -6.91 -15.00 -17.98
CA GLU A 29 -7.74 -13.79 -18.05
C GLU A 29 -8.02 -13.24 -16.65
N LYS A 30 -8.44 -14.11 -15.72
CA LYS A 30 -8.62 -13.73 -14.31
C LYS A 30 -7.31 -13.33 -13.65
N GLY A 31 -6.21 -14.02 -13.97
CA GLY A 31 -4.89 -13.67 -13.49
C GLY A 31 -4.49 -12.25 -13.90
N LEU A 32 -4.74 -11.86 -15.15
CA LEU A 32 -4.47 -10.51 -15.61
C LEU A 32 -5.30 -9.44 -14.87
N GLU A 33 -6.56 -9.74 -14.55
CA GLU A 33 -7.40 -8.84 -13.73
C GLU A 33 -6.82 -8.65 -12.32
N ARG A 34 -6.41 -9.74 -11.67
CA ARG A 34 -5.79 -9.71 -10.34
C ARG A 34 -4.47 -8.96 -10.30
N VAL A 35 -3.63 -9.12 -11.32
CA VAL A 35 -2.39 -8.34 -11.46
C VAL A 35 -2.70 -6.85 -11.60
N LYS A 36 -3.69 -6.47 -12.43
CA LYS A 36 -4.11 -5.06 -12.57
C LYS A 36 -4.63 -4.49 -11.25
N GLU A 37 -5.38 -5.27 -10.48
CA GLU A 37 -5.83 -4.90 -9.13
C GLU A 37 -4.63 -4.67 -8.19
N GLY A 38 -3.68 -5.61 -8.16
CA GLY A 38 -2.45 -5.49 -7.37
C GLY A 38 -1.64 -4.24 -7.70
N VAL A 39 -1.48 -3.91 -8.99
CA VAL A 39 -0.79 -2.69 -9.43
C VAL A 39 -1.47 -1.43 -8.89
N LYS A 40 -2.81 -1.36 -8.90
CA LYS A 40 -3.55 -0.23 -8.34
C LYS A 40 -3.33 -0.11 -6.84
N LEU A 41 -3.41 -1.23 -6.11
CA LEU A 41 -3.18 -1.27 -4.65
C LEU A 41 -1.76 -0.83 -4.29
N ILE A 42 -0.75 -1.31 -5.01
CA ILE A 42 0.66 -0.93 -4.79
C ILE A 42 0.86 0.56 -5.04
N LYS A 43 0.31 1.10 -6.13
CA LYS A 43 0.44 2.53 -6.45
C LYS A 43 -0.16 3.41 -5.35
N ALA A 44 -1.39 3.10 -4.95
CA ALA A 44 -2.10 3.80 -3.89
C ALA A 44 -1.36 3.69 -2.54
N SER A 45 -0.80 2.51 -2.23
CA SER A 45 -0.04 2.30 -1.00
C SER A 45 1.26 3.11 -0.98
N LYS A 46 1.99 3.19 -2.11
CA LYS A 46 3.21 4.01 -2.23
C LYS A 46 2.92 5.49 -2.04
N GLU A 47 1.83 5.98 -2.61
CA GLU A 47 1.39 7.37 -2.42
C GLU A 47 1.10 7.65 -0.94
N ARG A 48 0.35 6.77 -0.26
CA ARG A 48 0.06 6.93 1.16
C ARG A 48 1.30 6.82 2.05
N LEU A 49 2.25 5.93 1.74
CA LEU A 49 3.51 5.83 2.49
C LEU A 49 4.30 7.13 2.40
N LYS A 50 4.37 7.75 1.23
CA LYS A 50 5.03 9.04 1.04
C LYS A 50 4.37 10.15 1.88
N GLU A 51 3.04 10.17 1.95
CA GLU A 51 2.33 11.11 2.82
C GLU A 51 2.70 10.90 4.30
N VAL A 52 2.73 9.65 4.76
CA VAL A 52 3.09 9.32 6.15
C VAL A 52 4.55 9.70 6.45
N GLU A 53 5.47 9.48 5.51
CA GLU A 53 6.88 9.89 5.64
C GLU A 53 7.00 11.42 5.78
N ASN A 54 6.23 12.18 5.01
CA ASN A 54 6.19 13.64 5.14
C ASN A 54 5.63 14.06 6.51
N GLU A 55 4.50 13.47 6.93
CA GLU A 55 3.90 13.71 8.25
C GLU A 55 4.93 13.44 9.38
N PHE A 56 5.73 12.38 9.26
CA PHE A 56 6.79 12.05 10.23
C PHE A 56 7.95 13.06 10.24
N ASN A 57 8.38 13.51 9.05
CA ASN A 57 9.44 14.52 8.93
C ASN A 57 9.04 15.86 9.54
N ASP A 58 7.77 16.26 9.39
CA ASP A 58 7.26 17.49 9.97
C ASP A 58 7.24 17.42 11.51
N VAL A 59 6.81 16.28 12.08
CA VAL A 59 6.90 16.03 13.52
C VAL A 59 8.35 16.06 14.03
N LYS A 60 9.29 15.48 13.27
CA LYS A 60 10.72 15.51 13.62
C LYS A 60 11.27 16.93 13.69
N LYS A 61 10.94 17.77 12.70
CA LYS A 61 11.36 19.18 12.68
C LYS A 61 10.77 19.97 13.84
N ALA A 62 9.48 19.81 14.11
CA ALA A 62 8.84 20.47 15.23
C ALA A 62 9.51 20.11 16.57
N LEU A 63 9.87 18.84 16.76
CA LEU A 63 10.61 18.39 17.93
C LEU A 63 12.03 19.00 18.00
N GLU A 64 12.74 19.12 16.87
CA GLU A 64 14.06 19.73 16.82
C GLU A 64 13.99 21.23 17.15
N GLU A 65 13.01 21.96 16.61
CA GLU A 65 12.76 23.37 16.90
C GLU A 65 12.44 23.60 18.40
N GLU A 66 11.64 22.73 19.03
CA GLU A 66 11.35 22.79 20.47
C GLU A 66 12.57 22.50 21.37
N LEU A 67 13.56 21.72 20.90
CA LEU A 67 14.76 21.38 21.67
C LEU A 67 15.88 22.41 21.55
N ASP A 68 15.86 23.22 20.49
CA ASP A 68 16.82 24.29 20.23
C ASP A 68 16.40 25.65 20.86
N GLU A 69 15.20 25.74 21.46
CA GLU A 69 14.71 26.84 22.31
C GLU A 69 15.09 26.68 23.81
#